data_AF-A0A415ATW5-F1
#
_entry.id   AF-A0A415ATW5-F1
#
_cell.length_a   1.000
_cell.length_b   1.000
_cell.length_c   1.000
_cell.angle_alpha   90.00
_cell.angle_beta   90.00
_cell.angle_gamma   90.00
#
_symmetry.space_group_name_H-M   'P 1'
#
loop_
_entity.id
_entity.type
_entity.pdbx_description
1 polymer ?
#
loop_
_entity_poly.entity_id
_entity_poly.type
_entity_poly.pdbx_seq_one_letter_code
_entity_poly.pdbx_strand_id
1 'polypeptide(L)'
;MKRIIGYILITIVSILSFFQLLQTMKIVFGSFNAYLWFIAGIVCFFIIRPFFRKNEAWLTTFSHELTHAIASILMLNKMHSMKVYEQEGSTQYLGRSNIFITLAPYCFPIFTYFILLLMLLSSVRSLCIFQFLIGLTLGFHILCFTQQTHPNQTDIKQNGKMISYSFIFMWWLFNASIILYAVKYGIYRAVIYQFQGMWTNLLAPF
;
A
#
# COMPACT_ATOMS: atom_id res chain seq x y z
N MET A 1 -21.20 -4.57 -19.73
CA MET A 1 -21.12 -3.13 -19.39
C MET A 1 -20.36 -2.84 -18.10
N LYS A 2 -20.80 -3.29 -16.90
CA LYS A 2 -20.12 -2.99 -15.61
C LYS A 2 -18.63 -3.37 -15.54
N ARG A 3 -18.24 -4.54 -16.07
CA ARG A 3 -16.83 -4.97 -16.14
C ARG A 3 -15.96 -4.07 -17.03
N ILE A 4 -16.50 -3.64 -18.17
CA ILE A 4 -15.79 -2.75 -19.13
C ILE A 4 -15.53 -1.39 -18.48
N ILE A 5 -16.53 -0.83 -17.80
CA ILE A 5 -16.39 0.42 -17.03
C ILE A 5 -15.29 0.28 -15.98
N GLY A 6 -15.26 -0.85 -15.25
CA GLY A 6 -14.21 -1.15 -14.28
C GLY A 6 -12.80 -1.14 -14.89
N TYR A 7 -12.60 -1.77 -16.03
CA TYR A 7 -11.31 -1.73 -16.74
C TYR A 7 -10.92 -0.31 -17.16
N ILE A 8 -11.85 0.44 -17.74
CA ILE A 8 -11.59 1.82 -18.18
C ILE A 8 -11.16 2.67 -16.99
N LEU A 9 -11.88 2.58 -15.86
CA LEU A 9 -11.54 3.31 -14.64
C LEU A 9 -10.15 2.92 -14.10
N ILE A 10 -9.85 1.63 -14.00
CA ILE A 10 -8.53 1.15 -13.54
C ILE A 10 -7.43 1.68 -14.45
N THR A 11 -7.62 1.64 -15.77
CA THR A 11 -6.64 2.13 -16.74
C THR A 11 -6.42 3.63 -16.60
N ILE A 12 -7.49 4.43 -16.55
CA ILE A 12 -7.38 5.89 -16.40
C ILE A 12 -6.64 6.24 -15.09
N VAL A 13 -7.03 5.63 -13.97
CA VAL A 13 -6.39 5.90 -12.67
C VAL A 13 -4.94 5.42 -12.67
N SER A 14 -4.61 4.32 -13.33
CA SER A 14 -3.23 3.85 -13.49
C SER A 14 -2.37 4.85 -14.26
N ILE A 15 -2.89 5.41 -15.36
CA ILE A 15 -2.19 6.43 -16.16
C ILE A 15 -1.95 7.68 -15.32
N LEU A 16 -2.98 8.20 -14.63
CA LEU A 16 -2.83 9.36 -13.75
C LEU A 16 -1.82 9.12 -12.63
N SER A 17 -1.86 7.94 -12.00
CA SER A 17 -0.93 7.55 -10.93
C SER A 17 0.51 7.37 -11.46
N PHE A 18 0.66 6.90 -12.70
CA PHE A 18 1.97 6.79 -13.35
C PHE A 18 2.60 8.17 -13.56
N PHE A 19 1.86 9.13 -14.13
CA PHE A 19 2.37 10.51 -14.29
C PHE A 19 2.65 11.17 -12.95
N GLN A 20 1.81 10.91 -11.93
CA GLN A 20 2.08 11.37 -10.57
C GLN A 20 3.39 10.81 -10.03
N LEU A 21 3.63 9.51 -10.22
CA LEU A 21 4.87 8.88 -9.81
C LEU A 21 6.07 9.51 -10.53
N LEU A 22 6.00 9.80 -11.83
CA LEU A 22 7.07 10.49 -12.56
C LEU A 22 7.39 11.87 -11.96
N GLN A 23 6.37 12.66 -11.62
CA GLN A 23 6.57 13.96 -10.94
C GLN A 23 7.22 13.78 -9.57
N THR A 24 6.77 12.78 -8.81
CA THR A 24 7.33 12.45 -7.50
C THR A 24 8.78 12.02 -7.61
N MET A 25 9.15 11.24 -8.64
CA MET A 25 10.53 10.81 -8.87
C MET A 25 11.45 11.99 -9.19
N LYS A 26 11.00 13.00 -9.94
CA LYS A 26 11.79 14.24 -10.15
C LYS A 26 12.14 14.91 -8.82
N ILE A 27 11.19 14.91 -7.88
CA ILE A 27 11.38 15.46 -6.54
C ILE A 27 12.38 14.61 -5.73
N VAL A 28 12.25 13.28 -5.79
CA VAL A 28 13.19 12.35 -5.14
C VAL A 28 14.62 12.61 -5.62
N PHE A 29 14.84 12.65 -6.94
CA PHE A 29 16.17 12.89 -7.51
C PHE A 29 16.72 14.29 -7.16
N GLY A 30 15.88 15.32 -7.19
CA GLY A 30 16.29 16.68 -6.82
C GLY A 30 16.53 16.88 -5.32
N SER A 31 16.17 15.91 -4.46
CA SER A 31 16.33 16.03 -3.00
C SER A 31 16.64 14.70 -2.32
N PHE A 32 17.53 13.92 -2.93
CA PHE A 32 17.83 12.54 -2.51
C PHE A 32 18.18 12.40 -1.02
N ASN A 33 18.92 13.37 -0.46
CA ASN A 33 19.29 13.38 0.97
C ASN A 33 18.09 13.34 1.93
N ALA A 34 16.93 13.87 1.51
CA ALA A 34 15.70 13.83 2.31
C ALA A 34 15.10 12.42 2.46
N TYR A 35 15.58 11.45 1.68
CA TYR A 35 15.09 10.07 1.65
C TYR A 35 16.04 9.08 2.31
N LEU A 36 17.20 9.50 2.82
CA LEU A 36 18.23 8.59 3.36
C LEU A 36 17.72 7.77 4.55
N TRP A 37 16.98 8.37 5.48
CA TRP A 37 16.40 7.63 6.62
C TRP A 37 15.33 6.63 6.18
N PHE A 38 14.52 6.99 5.19
CA PHE A 38 13.56 6.07 4.58
C PHE A 38 14.24 4.88 3.90
N ILE A 39 15.28 5.12 3.11
CA ILE A 39 16.09 4.06 2.50
C ILE A 39 16.76 3.20 3.57
N ALA A 40 17.32 3.81 4.61
CA ALA A 40 17.93 3.11 5.74
C ALA A 40 16.92 2.21 6.46
N GLY A 41 15.65 2.62 6.59
CA GLY A 41 14.57 1.80 7.12
C GLY A 41 14.31 0.54 6.29
N ILE A 42 14.20 0.68 4.97
CA ILE A 42 14.01 -0.45 4.04
C ILE A 42 15.19 -1.43 4.16
N VAL A 43 16.41 -0.91 4.07
CA VAL A 43 17.64 -1.72 4.17
C VAL A 43 17.73 -2.41 5.53
N CYS A 44 17.45 -1.69 6.61
CA CYS A 44 17.45 -2.24 7.96
C CYS A 44 16.50 -3.43 8.08
N PHE A 45 15.27 -3.33 7.56
CA PHE A 45 14.32 -4.45 7.57
C PHE A 45 14.93 -5.73 6.99
N PHE A 46 15.57 -5.66 5.82
CA PHE A 46 16.18 -6.83 5.20
C PHE A 46 17.42 -7.36 5.95
N ILE A 47 18.16 -6.48 6.63
CA ILE A 47 19.28 -6.86 7.50
C ILE A 47 18.77 -7.59 8.75
N ILE A 48 17.68 -7.11 9.38
CA ILE A 48 17.17 -7.69 10.63
C ILE A 48 16.27 -8.90 10.40
N ARG A 49 15.72 -9.08 9.20
CA ARG A 49 14.85 -10.20 8.80
C ARG A 49 15.32 -11.58 9.27
N PRO A 50 16.60 -11.98 9.10
CA PRO A 50 17.08 -13.29 9.53
C PRO A 50 16.82 -13.59 11.02
N PHE A 51 16.80 -12.57 11.88
CA PHE A 51 16.66 -12.74 13.33
C PHE A 51 15.22 -13.04 13.80
N PHE A 52 14.19 -12.75 12.99
CA PHE A 52 12.79 -13.01 13.35
C PHE A 52 12.07 -13.98 12.42
N ARG A 53 12.82 -14.74 11.60
CA ARG A 53 12.26 -15.72 10.64
C ARG A 53 11.24 -16.69 11.24
N LYS A 54 11.38 -17.05 12.52
CA LYS A 54 10.44 -17.92 13.24
C LYS A 54 9.02 -17.35 13.27
N ASN A 55 8.88 -16.03 13.38
CA ASN A 55 7.59 -15.35 13.45
C ASN A 55 7.19 -14.70 12.12
N GLU A 56 8.05 -14.77 11.10
CA GLU A 56 7.81 -14.12 9.80
C GLU A 56 6.52 -14.64 9.16
N ALA A 57 6.32 -15.95 9.14
CA ALA A 57 5.16 -16.58 8.52
C ALA A 57 3.84 -16.15 9.21
N TRP A 58 3.82 -16.15 10.54
CA TRP A 58 2.68 -15.64 11.30
C TRP A 58 2.44 -14.16 11.05
N LEU A 59 3.48 -13.32 11.04
CA LEU A 59 3.34 -11.88 10.88
C LEU A 59 2.86 -11.49 9.47
N THR A 60 3.31 -12.19 8.44
CA THR A 60 2.82 -11.96 7.07
C THR A 60 1.37 -12.41 6.91
N THR A 61 0.96 -13.53 7.51
CA THR A 61 -0.45 -13.96 7.55
C THR A 61 -1.31 -13.00 8.37
N PHE A 62 -0.80 -12.52 9.51
CA PHE A 62 -1.48 -11.53 10.34
C PHE A 62 -1.73 -10.23 9.57
N SER A 63 -0.70 -9.69 8.91
CA SER A 63 -0.83 -8.49 8.09
C SER A 63 -1.84 -8.69 6.96
N HIS A 64 -1.91 -9.90 6.38
CA HIS A 64 -2.83 -10.23 5.31
C HIS A 64 -4.30 -10.16 5.79
N GLU A 65 -4.61 -10.92 6.83
CA GLU A 65 -5.97 -10.99 7.40
C GLU A 65 -6.40 -9.66 8.01
N LEU A 66 -5.49 -8.96 8.70
CA LEU A 66 -5.76 -7.62 9.24
C LEU A 66 -6.16 -6.64 8.13
N THR A 67 -5.52 -6.73 6.98
CA THR A 67 -5.80 -5.84 5.85
C THR A 67 -7.17 -6.14 5.23
N HIS A 68 -7.56 -7.42 5.12
CA HIS A 68 -8.93 -7.79 4.77
C HIS A 68 -9.95 -7.26 5.79
N ALA A 69 -9.68 -7.43 7.08
CA ALA A 69 -10.58 -6.98 8.14
C ALA A 69 -10.82 -5.48 8.08
N ILE A 70 -9.74 -4.69 7.98
CA ILE A 70 -9.83 -3.22 7.88
C ILE A 70 -10.58 -2.82 6.59
N ALA A 71 -10.25 -3.41 5.44
CA ALA A 71 -10.95 -3.11 4.19
C ALA A 71 -12.44 -3.46 4.27
N SER A 72 -12.80 -4.56 4.95
CA SER A 72 -14.18 -4.96 5.15
C SER A 72 -14.95 -3.97 6.03
N ILE A 73 -14.34 -3.50 7.13
CA ILE A 73 -14.90 -2.45 8.00
C ILE A 73 -15.11 -1.15 7.21
N LEU A 74 -14.13 -0.73 6.39
CA LEU A 74 -14.25 0.47 5.55
C LEU A 74 -15.38 0.36 4.52
N MET A 75 -15.68 -0.86 4.07
CA MET A 75 -16.82 -1.17 3.21
C MET A 75 -18.14 -1.39 3.99
N LEU A 76 -18.18 -1.01 5.27
CA LEU A 76 -19.34 -1.06 6.15
C LEU A 76 -19.88 -2.48 6.41
N ASN A 77 -19.05 -3.51 6.25
CA ASN A 77 -19.40 -4.87 6.64
C ASN A 77 -19.16 -5.08 8.14
N LYS A 78 -19.94 -5.96 8.76
CA LYS A 78 -19.77 -6.31 10.18
C LYS A 78 -18.76 -7.45 10.32
N MET A 79 -17.66 -7.22 11.03
CA MET A 79 -16.67 -8.26 11.33
C MET A 79 -17.27 -9.36 12.20
N HIS A 80 -16.99 -10.61 11.83
CA HIS A 80 -17.42 -11.79 12.57
C HIS A 80 -16.25 -12.46 13.30
N SER A 81 -15.20 -12.81 12.56
CA SER A 81 -14.00 -13.42 13.12
C SER A 81 -12.78 -13.20 12.24
N MET A 82 -11.60 -13.12 12.85
CA MET A 82 -10.31 -13.15 12.17
C MET A 82 -9.45 -14.21 12.87
N LYS A 83 -8.95 -15.20 12.12
CA LYS A 83 -8.06 -16.25 12.63
C LYS A 83 -6.75 -16.18 11.86
N VAL A 84 -5.64 -16.31 12.60
CA VAL A 84 -4.29 -16.18 12.04
C VAL A 84 -3.40 -17.27 12.59
N TYR A 85 -2.86 -18.07 11.67
CA TYR A 85 -1.83 -19.09 11.90
C TYR A 85 -0.63 -18.77 11.00
N GLU A 86 0.47 -19.53 11.11
CA GLU A 86 1.71 -19.22 10.40
C GLU A 86 1.58 -19.24 8.87
N GLN A 87 0.69 -20.06 8.30
CA GLN A 87 0.55 -20.22 6.85
C GLN A 87 -0.91 -20.23 6.39
N GLU A 88 -1.83 -19.99 7.32
CA GLU A 88 -3.25 -20.06 7.09
C GLU A 88 -3.93 -18.94 7.87
N GLY A 89 -4.76 -18.19 7.18
CA GLY A 89 -5.54 -17.11 7.74
C GLY A 89 -6.98 -17.21 7.26
N SER A 90 -7.91 -16.67 8.04
CA SER A 90 -9.27 -16.45 7.55
C SER A 90 -9.90 -15.23 8.20
N THR A 91 -10.52 -14.41 7.36
CA THR A 91 -11.29 -13.24 7.77
C THR A 91 -12.74 -13.41 7.34
N GLN A 92 -13.64 -13.48 8.32
CA GLN A 92 -15.07 -13.65 8.12
C GLN A 92 -15.82 -12.38 8.53
N TYR A 93 -16.78 -11.97 7.70
CA TYR A 93 -17.60 -10.80 7.91
C TYR A 93 -18.99 -11.00 7.31
N LEU A 94 -20.00 -10.33 7.85
CA LEU A 94 -21.34 -10.27 7.29
C LEU A 94 -21.48 -9.08 6.35
N GLY A 95 -21.83 -9.34 5.10
CA GLY A 95 -22.08 -8.32 4.08
C GLY A 95 -21.63 -8.76 2.69
N ARG A 96 -21.31 -7.80 1.82
CA ARG A 96 -20.93 -8.08 0.42
C ARG A 96 -19.42 -7.99 0.25
N SER A 97 -18.83 -9.04 -0.31
CA SER A 97 -17.45 -9.01 -0.79
C SER A 97 -17.35 -8.19 -2.08
N ASN A 98 -16.18 -7.60 -2.32
CA ASN A 98 -15.86 -6.87 -3.53
C ASN A 98 -14.34 -6.88 -3.76
N ILE A 99 -13.90 -6.43 -4.95
CA ILE A 99 -12.50 -6.43 -5.33
C ILE A 99 -11.59 -5.63 -4.38
N PHE A 100 -12.10 -4.55 -3.79
CA PHE A 100 -11.34 -3.74 -2.84
C PHE A 100 -11.02 -4.55 -1.58
N ILE A 101 -11.99 -5.28 -1.01
CA ILE A 101 -11.77 -6.15 0.15
C ILE A 101 -10.87 -7.33 -0.21
N THR A 102 -11.20 -8.04 -1.30
CA THR A 102 -10.48 -9.25 -1.72
C THR A 102 -9.02 -8.98 -2.08
N LEU A 103 -8.70 -7.82 -2.66
CA LEU A 103 -7.31 -7.53 -3.07
C LEU A 103 -6.57 -6.58 -2.12
N ALA A 104 -7.21 -6.15 -1.03
CA ALA A 104 -6.63 -5.22 -0.08
C ALA A 104 -5.21 -5.60 0.40
N PRO A 105 -4.93 -6.87 0.79
CA PRO A 105 -3.61 -7.25 1.31
C PRO A 105 -2.46 -7.08 0.33
N TYR A 106 -2.75 -7.20 -0.97
CA TYR A 106 -1.77 -7.08 -2.05
C TYR A 106 -1.52 -5.61 -2.44
N CYS A 107 -2.47 -4.73 -2.12
CA CYS A 107 -2.46 -3.32 -2.48
C CYS A 107 -1.90 -2.44 -1.36
N PHE A 108 -2.32 -2.68 -0.12
CA PHE A 108 -2.19 -1.69 0.96
C PHE A 108 -1.09 -2.06 1.98
N PRO A 109 -0.05 -1.23 2.13
CA PRO A 109 0.95 -1.40 3.17
C PRO A 109 0.40 -0.93 4.52
N ILE A 110 -0.45 -1.74 5.16
CA ILE A 110 -1.26 -1.29 6.31
C ILE A 110 -0.41 -0.76 7.48
N PHE A 111 0.75 -1.37 7.76
CA PHE A 111 1.65 -0.85 8.79
C PHE A 111 2.30 0.47 8.38
N THR A 112 2.64 0.65 7.11
CA THR A 112 3.12 1.95 6.62
C THR A 112 2.05 3.03 6.75
N TYR A 113 0.80 2.71 6.43
CA TYR A 113 -0.33 3.63 6.64
C TYR A 113 -0.52 3.97 8.12
N PHE A 114 -0.39 2.99 9.02
CA PHE A 114 -0.45 3.24 10.44
C PHE A 114 0.64 4.24 10.90
N ILE A 115 1.88 4.07 10.44
CA ILE A 115 2.97 5.03 10.73
C ILE A 115 2.68 6.40 10.12
N LEU A 116 2.14 6.48 8.90
CA LEU A 116 1.73 7.74 8.27
C LEU A 116 0.62 8.46 9.06
N LEU A 117 -0.32 7.72 9.66
CA LEU A 117 -1.34 8.29 10.53
C LEU A 117 -0.73 8.82 11.83
N LEU A 118 0.18 8.08 12.46
CA LEU A 118 0.89 8.54 13.65
C LEU A 118 1.74 9.79 13.39
N MET A 119 2.22 9.97 12.17
CA MET A 119 2.96 11.16 11.74
C MET A 119 2.13 12.45 11.88
N LEU A 120 0.78 12.38 11.83
CA LEU A 120 -0.10 13.53 12.06
C LEU A 120 0.02 14.09 13.48
N LEU A 121 0.40 13.26 14.44
CA LEU A 121 0.52 13.63 15.87
C LEU A 121 1.93 14.10 16.23
N SER A 122 2.84 14.13 15.25
CA SER A 122 4.27 14.37 15.47
C SER A 122 4.67 15.82 15.24
N SER A 123 5.65 16.29 16.01
CA SER A 123 6.37 17.53 15.69
C SER A 123 7.28 17.36 14.46
N VAL A 124 7.69 18.47 13.83
CA VAL A 124 8.62 18.51 12.69
C VAL A 124 10.01 17.95 13.06
N ARG A 125 10.39 17.94 14.35
CA ARG A 125 11.72 17.49 14.79
C ARG A 125 11.89 15.95 14.74
N SER A 126 10.80 15.18 14.66
CA SER A 126 10.82 13.70 14.61
C SER A 126 10.74 13.10 13.21
N LEU A 127 10.84 13.91 12.15
CA LEU A 127 10.67 13.45 10.76
C LEU A 127 11.60 12.27 10.39
N CYS A 128 12.86 12.26 10.85
CA CYS A 128 13.81 11.18 10.54
C CYS A 128 13.34 9.81 11.07
N ILE A 129 12.75 9.77 12.27
CA ILE A 129 12.24 8.53 12.89
C ILE A 129 11.05 8.02 12.07
N PHE A 130 10.11 8.90 11.72
CA PHE A 130 8.97 8.50 10.89
C PHE A 130 9.40 8.02 9.51
N GLN A 131 10.34 8.71 8.86
CA GLN A 131 10.90 8.27 7.58
C GLN A 131 11.51 6.87 7.69
N PHE A 132 12.32 6.62 8.72
CA PHE A 132 12.90 5.31 8.99
C PHE A 132 11.83 4.23 9.22
N LEU A 133 10.84 4.50 10.07
CA LEU A 133 9.75 3.55 10.35
C LEU A 133 8.89 3.26 9.11
N ILE A 134 8.57 4.28 8.30
CA ILE A 134 7.88 4.14 7.01
C ILE A 134 8.69 3.22 6.09
N GLY A 135 10.01 3.41 6.03
CA GLY A 135 10.90 2.56 5.24
C GLY A 135 10.91 1.11 5.75
N LEU A 136 11.01 0.93 7.06
CA LEU A 136 11.01 -0.37 7.73
C LEU A 136 9.72 -1.15 7.44
N THR A 137 8.55 -0.52 7.61
CA THR A 137 7.24 -1.16 7.36
C THR A 137 6.98 -1.37 5.87
N LEU A 138 7.50 -0.50 4.99
CA LEU A 138 7.42 -0.71 3.55
C LEU A 138 8.28 -1.90 3.10
N GLY A 139 9.48 -2.07 3.67
CA GLY A 139 10.31 -3.26 3.46
C GLY A 139 9.56 -4.55 3.83
N PHE A 140 8.85 -4.53 4.96
CA PHE A 140 7.96 -5.63 5.35
C PHE A 140 6.80 -5.86 4.36
N HIS A 141 6.16 -4.80 3.86
CA HIS A 141 5.10 -4.96 2.85
C HIS A 141 5.63 -5.53 1.52
N ILE A 142 6.83 -5.12 1.09
CA ILE A 142 7.50 -5.70 -0.09
C ILE A 142 7.71 -7.20 0.11
N LEU A 143 8.16 -7.63 1.30
CA LEU A 143 8.26 -9.05 1.62
C LEU A 143 6.91 -9.76 1.50
N CYS A 144 5.85 -9.24 2.13
CA CYS A 144 4.51 -9.81 2.05
C CYS A 144 4.06 -9.96 0.60
N PHE A 145 4.24 -8.90 -0.21
CA PHE A 145 3.89 -8.91 -1.63
C PHE A 145 4.62 -10.01 -2.40
N THR A 146 5.93 -10.14 -2.21
CA THR A 146 6.73 -11.17 -2.91
C THR A 146 6.37 -12.59 -2.52
N GLN A 147 5.99 -12.84 -1.27
CA GLN A 147 5.64 -14.17 -0.79
C GLN A 147 4.19 -14.56 -1.11
N GLN A 148 3.27 -13.60 -1.06
CA GLN A 148 1.84 -13.88 -1.11
C GLN A 148 1.25 -13.68 -2.51
N THR A 149 1.83 -12.83 -3.37
CA THR A 149 1.24 -12.51 -4.68
C THR A 149 1.63 -13.52 -5.75
N HIS A 150 0.79 -14.54 -6.01
CA HIS A 150 1.03 -15.52 -7.08
C HIS A 150 -0.29 -15.94 -7.77
N PRO A 151 -0.29 -16.32 -9.07
CA PRO A 151 -1.52 -16.65 -9.80
C PRO A 151 -2.40 -17.76 -9.22
N ASN A 152 -1.90 -18.50 -8.22
CA ASN A 152 -2.61 -19.59 -7.56
C ASN A 152 -3.44 -19.15 -6.36
N GLN A 153 -3.29 -17.92 -5.87
CA GLN A 153 -4.07 -17.39 -4.75
C GLN A 153 -5.56 -17.33 -5.06
N THR A 154 -6.37 -17.72 -4.08
CA THR A 154 -7.84 -17.72 -4.16
C THR A 154 -8.38 -16.32 -4.43
N ASP A 155 -7.83 -15.31 -3.76
CA ASP A 155 -8.27 -13.91 -3.88
C ASP A 155 -8.07 -13.35 -5.29
N ILE A 156 -6.89 -13.63 -5.87
CA ILE A 156 -6.54 -13.20 -7.23
C ILE A 156 -7.45 -13.88 -8.26
N LYS A 157 -7.77 -15.17 -8.06
CA LYS A 157 -8.65 -15.94 -8.94
C LYS A 157 -10.10 -15.46 -8.87
N GLN A 158 -10.57 -15.05 -7.69
CA GLN A 158 -11.97 -14.69 -7.45
C GLN A 158 -12.51 -13.62 -8.41
N ASN A 159 -11.70 -12.61 -8.74
CA ASN A 159 -12.09 -11.52 -9.65
C ASN A 159 -11.57 -11.69 -11.10
N GLY A 160 -10.77 -12.73 -11.34
CA GLY A 160 -10.04 -12.96 -12.60
C GLY A 160 -8.65 -12.32 -12.58
N LYS A 161 -7.64 -13.07 -13.01
CA LYS A 161 -6.21 -12.71 -12.88
C LYS A 161 -5.89 -11.34 -13.46
N MET A 162 -6.34 -11.05 -14.68
CA MET A 162 -6.02 -9.79 -15.37
C MET A 162 -6.53 -8.57 -14.60
N ILE A 163 -7.80 -8.56 -14.19
CA ILE A 163 -8.38 -7.47 -13.38
C ILE A 163 -7.60 -7.32 -12.08
N SER A 164 -7.33 -8.43 -11.40
CA SER A 164 -6.67 -8.42 -10.11
C SER A 164 -5.28 -7.80 -10.19
N TYR A 165 -4.45 -8.23 -11.16
CA TYR A 165 -3.11 -7.67 -11.35
C TYR A 165 -3.13 -6.21 -11.79
N SER A 166 -4.06 -5.80 -12.67
CA SER A 166 -4.20 -4.38 -13.04
C SER A 166 -4.61 -3.52 -11.85
N PHE A 167 -5.52 -4.01 -11.00
CA PHE A 167 -5.94 -3.30 -9.79
C PHE A 167 -4.82 -3.17 -8.76
N ILE A 168 -4.06 -4.26 -8.54
CA ILE A 168 -2.87 -4.25 -7.68
C ILE A 168 -1.85 -3.25 -8.20
N PHE A 169 -1.52 -3.31 -9.50
CA PHE A 169 -0.56 -2.40 -10.11
C PHE A 169 -0.95 -0.93 -9.97
N MET A 170 -2.23 -0.61 -10.23
CA MET A 170 -2.79 0.73 -10.03
C MET A 170 -2.54 1.25 -8.59
N TRP A 171 -2.84 0.43 -7.58
CA TRP A 171 -2.62 0.80 -6.18
C TRP A 171 -1.15 0.92 -5.81
N TRP A 172 -0.27 0.09 -6.38
CA TRP A 172 1.17 0.22 -6.18
C TRP A 172 1.71 1.55 -6.68
N LEU A 173 1.27 2.03 -7.85
CA LEU A 173 1.64 3.35 -8.36
C LEU A 173 1.16 4.47 -7.43
N PHE A 174 -0.11 4.42 -7.03
CA PHE A 174 -0.70 5.40 -6.11
C PHE A 174 0.02 5.42 -4.75
N ASN A 175 0.32 4.25 -4.20
CA ASN A 175 0.98 4.10 -2.91
C ASN A 175 2.43 4.57 -2.95
N ALA A 176 3.15 4.25 -4.02
CA ALA A 176 4.51 4.75 -4.20
C ALA A 176 4.55 6.28 -4.20
N SER A 177 3.67 6.96 -4.94
CA SER A 177 3.67 8.42 -5.00
C SER A 177 3.33 9.06 -3.66
N ILE A 178 2.24 8.62 -2.99
CA ILE A 178 1.82 9.25 -1.72
C ILE A 178 2.84 9.00 -0.60
N ILE A 179 3.47 7.82 -0.53
CA ILE A 179 4.50 7.52 0.46
C ILE A 179 5.74 8.39 0.22
N LEU A 180 6.19 8.52 -1.03
CA LEU A 180 7.36 9.34 -1.36
C LEU A 180 7.12 10.83 -1.12
N TYR A 181 5.90 11.34 -1.33
CA TYR A 181 5.55 12.69 -0.91
C TYR A 181 5.54 12.82 0.60
N ALA A 182 5.00 11.84 1.33
CA ALA A 182 4.90 11.90 2.79
C ALA A 182 6.27 11.88 3.46
N VAL A 183 7.22 11.10 2.94
CA VAL A 183 8.61 11.07 3.40
C VAL A 183 9.23 12.46 3.35
N LYS A 184 9.02 13.22 2.26
CA LYS A 184 9.64 14.55 2.10
C LYS A 184 8.86 15.69 2.76
N TYR A 185 7.55 15.70 2.62
CA TYR A 185 6.72 16.87 2.96
C TYR A 185 5.78 16.64 4.14
N GLY A 186 5.74 15.43 4.69
CA GLY A 186 4.75 15.01 5.67
C GLY A 186 3.40 14.65 5.04
N ILE A 187 2.63 13.87 5.77
CA ILE A 187 1.38 13.27 5.28
C ILE A 187 0.33 14.30 4.84
N TYR A 188 0.18 15.43 5.55
CA TYR A 188 -0.78 16.48 5.18
C TYR A 188 -0.50 17.04 3.78
N ARG A 189 0.75 17.43 3.51
CA ARG A 189 1.15 17.94 2.19
C ARG A 189 1.17 16.85 1.14
N ALA A 190 1.47 15.61 1.53
CA ALA A 190 1.45 14.48 0.60
C ALA A 190 0.07 14.23 0.01
N VAL A 191 -0.98 14.28 0.84
CA VAL A 191 -2.37 14.19 0.38
C VAL A 191 -2.67 15.32 -0.60
N ILE A 192 -2.31 16.56 -0.26
CA ILE A 192 -2.54 17.72 -1.15
C ILE A 192 -1.82 17.52 -2.49
N TYR A 193 -0.53 17.20 -2.49
CA TYR A 193 0.24 17.03 -3.73
C TYR A 193 -0.22 15.83 -4.56
N GLN A 194 -0.67 14.76 -3.92
CA GLN A 194 -1.23 13.60 -4.61
C GLN A 194 -2.46 14.01 -5.41
N PHE A 195 -3.45 14.63 -4.78
CA PHE A 195 -4.71 14.98 -5.45
C PHE A 195 -4.56 16.17 -6.40
N GLN A 196 -3.79 17.20 -6.02
CA GLN A 196 -3.49 18.33 -6.90
C GLN A 196 -2.75 17.88 -8.15
N GLY A 197 -1.75 17.00 -8.01
CA GLY A 197 -1.01 16.47 -9.15
C GLY A 197 -1.89 15.65 -10.08
N MET A 198 -2.72 14.74 -9.53
CA MET A 198 -3.69 13.97 -10.33
C MET A 198 -4.68 14.88 -11.06
N TRP A 199 -5.14 15.96 -10.43
CA TRP A 199 -6.01 16.96 -11.06
C TRP A 199 -5.29 17.69 -12.21
N THR A 200 -4.05 18.14 -11.99
CA THR A 200 -3.27 18.80 -13.05
C THR A 200 -2.96 17.86 -14.22
N ASN A 201 -2.70 16.58 -13.94
CA ASN A 201 -2.45 15.57 -14.99
C ASN A 201 -3.71 15.26 -15.80
N LEU A 202 -4.91 15.47 -15.25
CA LEU A 202 -6.17 15.33 -15.96
C LEU A 202 -6.40 16.51 -16.94
N LEU A 203 -5.96 17.71 -16.57
CA LEU A 203 -6.19 18.95 -17.31
C LEU A 203 -5.05 19.32 -18.28
N ALA A 204 -3.87 18.73 -18.11
CA ALA A 204 -2.75 18.95 -19.02
C ALA A 204 -3.07 18.31 -20.38
N PRO A 205 -3.12 19.08 -21.48
CA PRO A 205 -3.06 18.48 -22.80
C PRO A 205 -1.69 17.83 -22.92
N PHE A 206 -1.67 16.52 -23.23
CA PHE A 206 -0.44 15.75 -23.42
C PHE A 206 0.53 16.44 -24.39
#